data_AF-A0A3D2L5M8-F1
#
_entry.id   AF-A0A3D2L5M8-F1
#
_cell.length_a   1.000
_cell.length_b   1.000
_cell.length_c   1.000
_cell.angle_alpha   90.00
_cell.angle_beta   90.00
_cell.angle_gamma   90.00
#
_symmetry.space_group_name_H-M   'P 1'
#
loop_
_entity.id
_entity.type
_entity.pdbx_description
1 polymer ?
#
loop_
_entity_poly.entity_id
_entity_poly.type
_entity_poly.pdbx_seq_one_letter_code
_entity_poly.pdbx_strand_id
1 'polypeptide(L)'
;INVFEAAIAHAKRLQSDGRPVVFAAWSVGSADRLINVMADHGLTDLALVHSLDAAKKTDFTVVEIPLESGFETPDVALISEADILGDRLAGPRRKRKTANFISDAAALNPGDLIVHIDHGVGRYVGLKTLDLTGAPHDCLHLEYAGGDTIFLPVEN
;
A
#
# COMPACT_ATOMS: atom_id res chain seq x y z
N ILE A 1 -7.57 -11.91 16.37
CA ILE A 1 -6.63 -12.82 15.65
C ILE A 1 -5.74 -11.93 14.81
N ASN A 2 -4.41 -12.01 14.99
CA ASN A 2 -3.49 -11.29 14.13
C ASN A 2 -3.44 -12.00 12.76
N VAL A 3 -3.70 -11.27 11.68
CA VAL A 3 -3.81 -11.83 10.32
C VAL A 3 -2.47 -12.39 9.83
N PHE A 4 -1.35 -11.78 10.22
CA PHE A 4 -0.02 -12.24 9.82
C PHE A 4 0.36 -13.53 10.54
N GLU A 5 0.05 -13.64 11.84
CA GLU A 5 0.25 -14.90 12.58
C GLU A 5 -0.58 -16.04 11.99
N ALA A 6 -1.83 -15.76 11.60
CA ALA A 6 -2.69 -16.74 10.93
C ALA A 6 -2.14 -17.15 9.55
N ALA A 7 -1.65 -16.20 8.77
CA ALA A 7 -1.02 -16.46 7.47
C ALA A 7 0.26 -17.29 7.61
N ILE A 8 1.11 -16.99 8.61
CA ILE A 8 2.33 -17.76 8.90
C ILE A 8 1.96 -19.19 9.33
N ALA A 9 0.96 -19.36 10.19
CA ALA A 9 0.50 -20.68 10.61
C ALA A 9 -0.03 -21.50 9.41
N HIS A 10 -0.76 -20.87 8.51
CA HIS A 10 -1.23 -21.49 7.28
C HIS A 10 -0.07 -21.86 6.34
N ALA A 11 0.89 -20.96 6.14
CA ALA A 11 2.09 -21.20 5.34
C ALA A 11 2.92 -22.37 5.89
N LYS A 12 3.13 -22.42 7.22
CA LYS A 12 3.85 -23.55 7.86
C LYS A 12 3.13 -24.89 7.67
N ARG A 13 1.79 -24.90 7.68
CA ARG A 13 1.02 -26.11 7.38
C ARG A 13 1.24 -26.58 5.93
N LEU A 14 1.17 -25.66 4.96
CA LEU A 14 1.42 -25.98 3.56
C LEU A 14 2.85 -26.49 3.32
N GLN A 15 3.83 -25.90 4.01
CA GLN A 15 5.22 -26.35 4.00
C GLN A 15 5.38 -27.76 4.60
N SER A 16 4.65 -28.08 5.68
CA SER A 16 4.66 -29.44 6.25
C SER A 16 4.06 -30.50 5.32
N ASP A 17 3.22 -30.10 4.36
CA ASP A 17 2.71 -30.96 3.29
C ASP A 17 3.73 -31.15 2.14
N GLY A 18 4.95 -30.63 2.29
CA GLY A 18 6.05 -30.77 1.33
C GLY A 18 6.05 -29.74 0.20
N ARG A 19 5.31 -28.64 0.33
CA ARG A 19 5.16 -27.62 -0.72
C ARG A 19 5.89 -26.33 -0.34
N PRO A 20 6.81 -25.81 -1.17
CA PRO A 20 7.35 -24.47 -0.96
C PRO A 20 6.22 -23.44 -1.05
N VAL A 21 6.27 -22.43 -0.19
CA VAL A 21 5.27 -21.38 -0.09
C VAL A 21 5.84 -20.07 -0.61
N VAL A 22 5.08 -19.43 -1.50
CA VAL A 22 5.47 -18.19 -2.15
C VAL A 22 4.43 -17.13 -1.84
N PHE A 23 4.84 -16.03 -1.23
CA PHE A 23 3.99 -14.88 -1.01
C PHE A 23 4.02 -13.95 -2.23
N ALA A 24 2.86 -13.69 -2.84
CA ALA A 24 2.73 -12.81 -3.98
C ALA A 24 2.38 -11.39 -3.53
N ALA A 25 3.35 -10.48 -3.67
CA ALA A 25 3.21 -9.06 -3.38
C ALA A 25 2.90 -8.27 -4.66
N TRP A 26 2.13 -7.20 -4.53
CA TRP A 26 1.67 -6.39 -5.68
C TRP A 26 2.74 -5.50 -6.31
N SER A 27 3.77 -5.15 -5.54
CA SER A 27 4.89 -4.30 -5.97
C SER A 27 6.10 -4.57 -5.10
N VAL A 28 7.29 -4.18 -5.56
CA VAL A 28 8.53 -4.23 -4.75
C VAL A 28 8.35 -3.63 -3.35
N GLY A 29 7.77 -2.43 -3.25
CA GLY A 29 7.57 -1.77 -1.95
C GLY A 29 6.56 -2.50 -1.05
N SER A 30 5.64 -3.28 -1.62
CA SER A 30 4.75 -4.15 -0.82
C SER A 30 5.46 -5.42 -0.37
N ALA A 31 6.33 -5.97 -1.21
CA ALA A 31 7.18 -7.10 -0.86
C ALA A 31 8.06 -6.74 0.35
N ASP A 32 8.74 -5.59 0.34
CA ASP A 32 9.57 -5.13 1.46
C ASP A 32 8.77 -5.01 2.76
N ARG A 33 7.55 -4.43 2.69
CA ARG A 33 6.67 -4.34 3.85
C ARG A 33 6.25 -5.71 4.36
N LEU A 34 5.88 -6.62 3.46
CA LEU A 34 5.47 -7.97 3.81
C LEU A 34 6.62 -8.74 4.46
N ILE A 35 7.83 -8.65 3.93
CA ILE A 35 9.04 -9.27 4.50
C ILE A 35 9.27 -8.78 5.93
N ASN A 36 9.24 -7.46 6.15
CA ASN A 36 9.47 -6.88 7.47
C ASN A 36 8.40 -7.32 8.49
N VAL A 37 7.12 -7.23 8.11
CA VAL A 37 6.02 -7.61 9.02
C VAL A 37 6.04 -9.10 9.33
N MET A 38 6.34 -9.95 8.34
CA MET A 38 6.46 -11.40 8.58
C MET A 38 7.64 -11.73 9.50
N ALA A 39 8.76 -11.01 9.38
CA ALA A 39 9.90 -11.15 10.28
C ALA A 39 9.56 -10.75 11.73
N ASP A 40 8.83 -9.65 11.93
CA ASP A 40 8.34 -9.22 13.25
C ASP A 40 7.42 -10.28 13.91
N HIS A 41 6.73 -11.09 13.10
CA HIS A 41 5.88 -12.19 13.54
C HIS A 41 6.55 -13.58 13.53
N GLY A 42 7.88 -13.64 13.35
CA GLY A 42 8.69 -14.84 13.53
C GLY A 42 8.84 -15.73 12.29
N LEU A 43 8.55 -15.21 11.09
CA LEU A 43 8.95 -15.81 9.83
C LEU A 43 10.13 -15.01 9.23
N THR A 44 11.34 -15.39 9.61
CA THR A 44 12.58 -14.76 9.15
C THR A 44 13.06 -15.32 7.82
N ASP A 45 14.05 -14.65 7.22
CA ASP A 45 14.76 -15.12 6.01
C ASP A 45 13.91 -15.21 4.73
N LEU A 46 12.80 -14.46 4.68
CA LEU A 46 12.04 -14.23 3.46
C LEU A 46 12.86 -13.38 2.47
N ALA A 47 13.14 -13.94 1.31
CA ALA A 47 13.81 -13.25 0.22
C ALA A 47 12.83 -12.93 -0.92
N LEU A 48 12.97 -11.72 -1.47
CA LEU A 48 12.35 -11.37 -2.74
C LEU A 48 13.09 -12.10 -3.87
N VAL A 49 12.36 -12.87 -4.67
CA VAL A 49 12.88 -13.60 -5.82
C VAL A 49 12.10 -13.25 -7.09
N HIS A 50 12.77 -13.40 -8.24
CA HIS A 50 12.22 -13.02 -9.55
C HIS A 50 12.06 -14.21 -10.50
N SER A 51 12.24 -15.44 -10.01
CA SER A 51 12.02 -16.65 -10.81
C SER A 51 11.39 -17.76 -9.99
N LEU A 52 10.59 -18.60 -10.65
CA LEU A 52 9.97 -19.76 -10.02
C LEU A 52 11.01 -20.78 -9.53
N ASP A 53 12.10 -20.94 -10.27
CA ASP A 53 13.20 -21.83 -9.87
C ASP A 53 13.88 -21.35 -8.58
N ALA A 54 13.99 -20.04 -8.36
CA ALA A 54 14.49 -19.50 -7.10
C ALA A 54 13.45 -19.69 -5.98
N ALA A 55 12.17 -19.45 -6.27
CA ALA A 55 11.08 -19.59 -5.32
C ALA A 55 10.92 -21.02 -4.77
N LYS A 56 11.20 -22.03 -5.59
CA LYS A 56 11.12 -23.46 -5.21
C LYS A 56 12.34 -23.98 -4.44
N LYS A 57 13.43 -23.21 -4.34
CA LYS A 57 14.67 -23.65 -3.66
C LYS A 57 14.63 -23.47 -2.15
N THR A 58 13.71 -22.66 -1.64
CA THR A 58 13.56 -22.40 -0.21
C THR A 58 12.12 -22.62 0.20
N ASP A 59 11.91 -22.79 1.50
CA ASP A 59 10.60 -23.10 2.07
C ASP A 59 9.62 -21.93 1.94
N PHE A 60 10.12 -20.70 2.10
CA PHE A 60 9.34 -19.47 2.04
C PHE A 60 10.06 -18.44 1.17
N THR A 61 9.34 -17.81 0.25
CA THR A 61 9.84 -16.69 -0.58
C THR A 61 8.77 -15.64 -0.81
N VAL A 62 9.18 -14.47 -1.30
CA VAL A 62 8.27 -13.42 -1.79
C VAL A 62 8.54 -13.18 -3.27
N VAL A 63 7.49 -12.99 -4.05
CA VAL A 63 7.57 -12.61 -5.48
C VAL A 63 6.73 -11.37 -5.74
N GLU A 64 7.17 -10.54 -6.69
CA GLU A 64 6.39 -9.41 -7.17
C GLU A 64 5.48 -9.88 -8.31
N ILE A 65 4.27 -10.29 -7.97
CA ILE A 65 3.22 -10.67 -8.93
C ILE A 65 1.88 -10.14 -8.38
N PRO A 66 1.20 -9.22 -9.07
CA PRO A 66 -0.11 -8.74 -8.66
C PRO A 66 -1.15 -9.84 -8.87
N LEU A 67 -1.40 -10.60 -7.81
CA LEU A 67 -2.35 -11.69 -7.79
C LEU A 67 -3.55 -11.30 -6.91
N GLU A 68 -4.77 -11.54 -7.40
CA GLU A 68 -6.01 -11.26 -6.65
C GLU A 68 -6.37 -12.39 -5.70
N SER A 69 -5.96 -13.62 -6.00
CA SER A 69 -6.21 -14.78 -5.15
C SER A 69 -5.08 -15.79 -5.29
N GLY A 70 -4.60 -16.30 -4.17
CA GLY A 70 -3.62 -17.37 -4.12
C GLY A 70 -4.15 -18.66 -4.73
N PHE A 71 -3.25 -19.60 -4.98
CA PHE A 71 -3.60 -20.93 -5.45
C PHE A 71 -2.57 -21.96 -5.01
N GLU A 72 -2.99 -23.21 -4.98
CA GLU A 72 -2.14 -24.33 -4.62
C GLU A 72 -1.98 -25.28 -5.80
N THR A 73 -0.77 -25.78 -5.99
CA THR A 73 -0.45 -26.85 -6.92
C THR A 73 0.26 -27.98 -6.17
N PRO A 74 0.48 -29.14 -6.80
CA PRO A 74 1.30 -30.20 -6.20
C PRO A 74 2.73 -29.75 -5.85
N ASP A 75 3.30 -28.78 -6.58
CA ASP A 75 4.71 -28.41 -6.48
C ASP A 75 4.97 -27.09 -5.72
N VAL A 76 3.95 -26.26 -5.52
CA VAL A 76 4.08 -24.92 -4.90
C VAL A 76 2.73 -24.41 -4.44
N ALA A 77 2.72 -23.65 -3.35
CA ALA A 77 1.57 -22.85 -2.93
C ALA A 77 1.89 -21.36 -3.06
N LEU A 78 1.03 -20.61 -3.74
CA LEU A 78 1.08 -19.15 -3.79
C LEU A 78 0.01 -18.58 -2.87
N ILE A 79 0.43 -17.74 -1.93
CA ILE A 79 -0.46 -16.95 -1.06
C ILE A 79 -0.38 -15.50 -1.54
N SER A 80 -1.51 -14.93 -1.97
CA SER A 80 -1.56 -13.53 -2.38
C SER A 80 -1.61 -12.59 -1.17
N GLU A 81 -1.16 -11.35 -1.37
CA GLU A 81 -1.35 -10.27 -0.40
C GLU A 81 -2.84 -10.07 -0.04
N ALA A 82 -3.75 -10.30 -1.01
CA ALA A 82 -5.19 -10.24 -0.80
C ALA A 82 -5.72 -11.35 0.11
N ASP A 83 -5.12 -12.55 0.10
CA ASP A 83 -5.52 -13.63 1.02
C ASP A 83 -5.19 -13.29 2.49
N ILE A 84 -4.17 -12.46 2.71
CA ILE A 84 -3.70 -12.06 4.04
C ILE A 84 -4.42 -10.80 4.53
N LEU A 85 -4.55 -9.80 3.66
CA LEU A 85 -5.04 -8.45 4.01
C LEU A 85 -6.50 -8.20 3.59
N GLY A 86 -7.07 -9.08 2.76
CA GLY A 86 -8.39 -8.97 2.17
C GLY A 86 -8.46 -8.05 0.92
N ASP A 87 -9.60 -8.13 0.23
CA ASP A 87 -9.92 -7.36 -1.01
C ASP A 87 -9.79 -5.83 -0.88
N ARG A 88 -9.71 -5.30 0.33
CA ARG A 88 -9.70 -3.86 0.57
C ARG A 88 -8.38 -3.18 0.17
N LEU A 89 -7.32 -3.96 -0.12
CA LEU A 89 -6.06 -3.46 -0.70
C LEU A 89 -5.84 -3.86 -2.17
N ALA A 90 -6.53 -4.89 -2.68
CA ALA A 90 -6.25 -5.56 -3.94
C ALA A 90 -7.25 -5.26 -5.08
N GLY A 91 -8.06 -4.21 -4.96
CA GLY A 91 -8.82 -3.74 -6.12
C GLY A 91 -7.87 -3.16 -7.17
N PRO A 92 -8.13 -3.30 -8.50
CA PRO A 92 -7.47 -2.45 -9.47
C PRO A 92 -7.59 -1.03 -8.94
N ARG A 93 -6.49 -0.27 -8.91
CA ARG A 93 -6.54 1.16 -8.62
C ARG A 93 -7.52 1.76 -9.64
N ARG A 94 -8.82 1.81 -9.30
CA ARG A 94 -9.74 2.80 -9.82
C ARG A 94 -8.92 4.06 -9.64
N LYS A 95 -8.63 4.76 -10.74
CA LYS A 95 -8.23 6.16 -10.62
C LYS A 95 -9.23 6.73 -9.65
N ARG A 96 -8.80 6.94 -8.40
CA ARG A 96 -9.62 7.56 -7.39
C ARG A 96 -9.92 8.87 -8.07
N LYS A 97 -11.18 9.08 -8.47
CA LYS A 97 -11.64 10.43 -8.70
C LYS A 97 -11.17 11.16 -7.45
N THR A 98 -10.34 12.16 -7.68
CA THR A 98 -9.71 13.02 -6.69
C THR A 98 -10.71 13.31 -5.59
N ALA A 99 -10.64 12.52 -4.53
CA ALA A 99 -11.31 12.72 -3.27
C ALA A 99 -10.20 12.59 -2.25
N ASN A 100 -9.27 13.56 -2.32
CA ASN A 100 -8.44 13.95 -1.20
C ASN A 100 -9.40 14.61 -0.21
N PHE A 101 -10.22 13.80 0.44
CA PHE A 101 -11.21 14.29 1.37
C PHE A 101 -10.47 14.75 2.63
N ILE A 102 -10.18 16.03 2.70
CA ILE A 102 -9.91 16.72 3.96
C ILE A 102 -11.29 17.03 4.51
N SER A 103 -11.93 16.02 5.11
CA SER A 103 -13.24 16.14 5.75
C SER A 103 -13.29 17.29 6.76
N ASP A 104 -12.13 17.66 7.31
CA ASP A 104 -11.98 18.68 8.34
C ASP A 104 -10.92 19.71 7.93
N ALA A 105 -11.16 20.47 6.85
CA ALA A 105 -10.32 21.65 6.56
C ALA A 105 -10.30 22.64 7.75
N ALA A 106 -11.35 22.61 8.58
CA ALA A 106 -11.46 23.35 9.83
C ALA A 106 -10.51 22.86 10.96
N ALA A 107 -9.91 21.67 10.84
CA ALA A 107 -8.98 21.14 11.84
C ALA A 107 -7.50 21.42 11.53
N LEU A 108 -7.20 22.02 10.37
CA LEU A 108 -5.84 22.32 9.95
C LEU A 108 -5.39 23.68 10.48
N ASN A 109 -4.21 23.70 11.11
CA ASN A 109 -3.55 24.92 11.55
C ASN A 109 -2.46 25.34 10.56
N PRO A 110 -2.29 26.65 10.29
CA PRO A 110 -1.16 27.13 9.51
C PRO A 110 0.16 26.56 10.02
N GLY A 111 0.93 25.94 9.11
CA GLY A 111 2.18 25.25 9.41
C GLY A 111 2.09 23.73 9.36
N ASP A 112 0.88 23.15 9.39
CA ASP A 112 0.66 21.70 9.29
C ASP A 112 1.21 21.13 7.97
N LEU A 113 1.71 19.91 8.02
CA LEU A 113 2.28 19.22 6.85
C LEU A 113 1.22 18.34 6.18
N ILE A 114 1.11 18.48 4.87
CA ILE A 114 0.16 17.77 4.04
C ILE A 114 0.92 16.98 2.98
N VAL A 115 0.55 15.72 2.79
CA VAL A 115 1.12 14.86 1.74
C VAL A 115 0.18 14.80 0.55
N HIS A 116 0.61 15.35 -0.58
CA HIS A 116 -0.07 15.23 -1.86
C HIS A 116 0.52 14.06 -2.64
N ILE A 117 -0.34 13.21 -3.23
CA ILE A 117 0.10 12.01 -3.99
C ILE A 117 1.06 12.37 -5.13
N ASP A 118 0.77 13.44 -5.89
CA ASP A 118 1.59 13.82 -7.04
C ASP A 118 2.74 14.78 -6.72
N HIS A 119 2.65 15.55 -5.62
CA HIS A 119 3.57 16.67 -5.35
C HIS A 119 4.40 16.49 -4.08
N GLY A 120 4.14 15.42 -3.29
CA GLY A 120 4.87 15.15 -2.05
C GLY A 120 4.41 16.04 -0.89
N VAL A 121 5.33 16.38 0.01
CA VAL A 121 5.01 17.09 1.27
C VAL A 121 4.98 18.60 1.06
N GLY A 122 3.82 19.21 1.33
CA GLY A 122 3.62 20.66 1.36
C GLY A 122 3.24 21.15 2.76
N ARG A 123 3.45 22.44 3.03
CA ARG A 123 3.05 23.13 4.25
C ARG A 123 1.75 23.88 4.02
N TYR A 124 0.76 23.66 4.88
CA TYR A 124 -0.48 24.41 4.86
C TYR A 124 -0.25 25.84 5.35
N VAL A 125 -0.65 26.82 4.54
CA VAL A 125 -0.55 28.24 4.87
C VAL A 125 -1.88 28.78 5.37
N GLY A 126 -2.99 28.33 4.79
CA GLY A 126 -4.34 28.79 5.15
C GLY A 126 -5.39 28.50 4.08
N LEU A 127 -6.63 28.90 4.35
CA LEU A 127 -7.73 28.89 3.40
C LEU A 127 -7.72 30.17 2.57
N LYS A 128 -7.95 30.04 1.27
CA LYS A 128 -8.08 31.17 0.34
C LYS A 128 -9.24 30.91 -0.62
N THR A 129 -10.18 31.84 -0.67
CA THR A 129 -11.26 31.82 -1.67
C THR A 129 -10.71 32.29 -3.00
N LEU A 130 -10.90 31.48 -4.05
CA LEU A 130 -10.47 31.76 -5.42
C LEU A 130 -11.67 31.65 -6.37
N ASP A 131 -11.78 32.58 -7.31
CA ASP A 131 -12.77 32.47 -8.38
C ASP A 131 -12.30 31.45 -9.43
N LEU A 132 -12.82 30.22 -9.36
CA LEU A 132 -12.55 29.17 -10.32
C LEU A 132 -13.83 28.89 -11.12
N THR A 133 -13.73 28.86 -12.45
CA THR A 133 -14.88 28.55 -13.34
C THR A 133 -16.11 29.45 -13.16
N GLY A 134 -15.93 30.69 -12.68
CA GLY A 134 -17.01 31.67 -12.53
C GLY A 134 -17.79 31.56 -11.21
N ALA A 135 -17.34 30.74 -10.27
CA ALA A 135 -17.85 30.67 -8.91
C ALA A 135 -16.70 30.80 -7.90
N PRO A 136 -16.94 31.39 -6.71
CA PRO A 136 -15.96 31.40 -5.64
C PRO A 136 -15.85 29.99 -5.06
N HIS A 137 -14.62 29.48 -4.97
CA HIS A 137 -14.30 28.20 -4.36
C HIS A 137 -13.25 28.39 -3.26
N ASP A 138 -13.50 27.78 -2.10
CA ASP A 138 -12.51 27.74 -1.03
C ASP A 138 -11.41 26.73 -1.36
N CYS A 139 -10.16 27.19 -1.28
CA CYS A 139 -8.99 26.39 -1.60
C CYS A 139 -7.98 26.42 -0.45
N LEU A 140 -7.35 25.29 -0.18
CA LEU A 140 -6.19 25.20 0.70
C LEU A 140 -4.97 25.73 -0.03
N HIS A 141 -4.30 26.68 0.61
CA HIS A 141 -3.04 27.25 0.13
C HIS A 141 -1.88 26.44 0.70
N LEU A 142 -1.11 25.79 -0.18
CA LEU A 142 0.02 24.93 0.16
C LEU A 142 1.32 25.47 -0.42
N GLU A 143 2.37 25.50 0.38
CA GLU A 143 3.73 25.85 -0.03
C GLU A 143 4.64 24.62 -0.01
N TYR A 144 5.45 24.46 -1.05
CA TYR A 144 6.42 23.38 -1.22
C TYR A 144 7.85 23.91 -1.13
N ALA A 145 8.81 22.98 -0.99
CA ALA A 145 10.22 23.32 -1.01
C ALA A 145 10.59 24.02 -2.33
N GLY A 146 11.26 25.18 -2.22
CA GLY A 146 11.59 26.02 -3.38
C GLY A 146 10.64 27.20 -3.62
N GLY A 147 9.57 27.33 -2.82
CA GLY A 147 8.62 28.45 -2.90
C GLY A 147 7.44 28.18 -3.85
N ASP A 148 7.35 26.99 -4.42
CA ASP A 148 6.23 26.58 -5.26
C ASP A 148 4.92 26.52 -4.45
N THR A 149 3.84 27.01 -5.06
CA THR A 149 2.54 27.15 -4.40
C THR A 149 1.47 26.38 -5.15
N ILE A 150 0.63 25.63 -4.41
CA ILE A 150 -0.52 24.88 -4.95
C ILE A 150 -1.79 25.29 -4.19
N PHE A 151 -2.89 25.44 -4.93
CA PHE A 151 -4.23 25.66 -4.39
C PHE A 151 -5.10 24.43 -4.60
N LEU A 152 -5.56 23.81 -3.51
CA LEU A 152 -6.39 22.60 -3.55
C LEU A 152 -7.84 22.91 -3.12
N PRO A 153 -8.85 22.75 -3.99
CA PRO A 153 -10.25 23.00 -3.64
C PRO A 153 -10.74 22.06 -2.52
N VAL A 154 -11.55 22.58 -1.58
CA VAL A 154 -12.12 21.78 -0.46
C VAL A 154 -13.44 21.09 -0.81
N GLU A 155 -14.05 21.46 -1.93
CA GLU A 155 -15.35 20.95 -2.39
C GLU A 155 -15.17 19.75 -3.35
N ASN A 156 -14.90 18.54 -2.85
CA ASN A 156 -15.07 17.27 -3.59
C ASN A 156 -15.02 16.02 -2.70
#